data_AF-A0A3L6EW75-F1
#
_entry.id   AF-A0A3L6EW75-F1
#
_cell.length_a   1.000
_cell.length_b   1.000
_cell.length_c   1.000
_cell.angle_alpha   90.00
_cell.angle_beta   90.00
_cell.angle_gamma   90.00
#
_symmetry.space_group_name_H-M   'P 1'
#
loop_
_entity.id
_entity.type
_entity.pdbx_description
1 polymer ?
#
loop_
_entity_poly.entity_id
_entity_poly.type
_entity_poly.pdbx_seq_one_letter_code
_entity_poly.pdbx_strand_id
1 'polypeptide(L)'
;MPRHHGRSEAHLENATAPPVYGRLDALGFFGLYLNGGGGQRVDVLSFDTFTLNLTGVFRRMTLDDDGNLRAYYWTTGDSSAWTSDYKAIAERCELPTSCGAYGLCVPGNAQCQCLDSNGTSPAPPCHGEDTSDLCSTGSSNGSRQLGFDVVRRTRVSVAYKEELPFRTNTTTDGCELACAGNCTCRGALYNGASGYCYLIDFPVETLVYQADDRMLGYFKIRKAATARRGMSPGVTVATVALLLVLAGLAAAGAYWGYRVWERRKRKRAGMEQELVPGSYRDLKSMASSNNSFKA
;
A
#
# COMPACT_ATOMS: atom_id res chain seq x y z
N MET A 1 21.69 14.29 -13.27
CA MET A 1 21.00 14.90 -12.13
C MET A 1 19.50 14.73 -12.35
N PRO A 2 18.82 13.81 -11.65
CA PRO A 2 17.41 13.57 -11.87
C PRO A 2 16.58 14.67 -11.18
N ARG A 3 15.74 15.36 -11.95
CA ARG A 3 14.73 16.28 -11.43
C ARG A 3 13.65 15.43 -10.77
N HIS A 4 13.55 15.52 -9.45
CA HIS A 4 12.36 15.08 -8.73
C HIS A 4 11.20 16.00 -9.13
N HIS A 5 10.25 15.50 -9.91
CA HIS A 5 8.94 16.12 -9.99
C HIS A 5 8.15 15.68 -8.77
N GLY A 6 8.37 16.39 -7.65
CA GLY A 6 7.41 16.38 -6.56
C GLY A 6 6.10 16.96 -7.09
N ARG A 7 4.98 16.34 -6.67
CA ARG A 7 3.64 16.93 -6.69
C ARG A 7 3.78 18.40 -6.29
N SER A 8 3.53 19.33 -7.22
CA SER A 8 3.38 20.72 -6.81
C SER A 8 2.06 20.79 -6.06
N GLU A 9 2.11 20.66 -4.75
CA GLU A 9 1.27 21.54 -3.95
C GLU A 9 1.50 22.93 -4.53
N ALA A 10 0.43 23.60 -4.95
CA ALA A 10 0.48 25.02 -5.27
C ALA A 10 0.77 25.73 -3.96
N HIS A 11 2.04 25.67 -3.56
CA HIS A 11 2.59 26.40 -2.46
C HIS A 11 2.41 27.85 -2.86
N LEU A 12 1.54 28.56 -2.16
CA LEU A 12 1.29 29.98 -2.36
C LEU A 12 2.49 30.79 -1.87
N GLU A 13 3.70 30.42 -2.29
CA GLU A 13 4.97 30.91 -1.77
C GLU A 13 5.82 31.41 -2.94
N ASN A 14 5.32 32.49 -3.54
CA ASN A 14 6.08 33.65 -4.01
C ASN A 14 5.09 34.58 -4.72
N ALA A 15 4.72 35.68 -4.07
CA ALA A 15 3.89 36.74 -4.68
C ALA A 15 4.66 37.56 -5.74
N THR A 16 5.40 36.90 -6.62
CA THR A 16 6.04 37.47 -7.81
C THR A 16 5.22 37.26 -9.09
N ALA A 17 4.19 36.40 -9.06
CA ALA A 17 3.28 36.20 -10.19
C ALA A 17 2.17 37.27 -10.20
N PRO A 18 1.76 37.78 -11.37
CA PRO A 18 0.65 38.72 -11.46
C PRO A 18 -0.65 38.07 -10.96
N PRO A 19 -1.56 38.83 -10.32
CA PRO A 19 -2.82 38.29 -9.85
C PRO A 19 -3.67 37.76 -11.01
N VAL A 20 -4.28 36.60 -10.80
CA VAL A 20 -5.30 36.03 -11.70
C VAL A 20 -6.65 36.61 -11.32
N TYR A 21 -7.37 37.13 -12.31
CA TYR A 21 -8.71 37.66 -12.15
C TYR A 21 -9.72 36.71 -12.78
N GLY A 22 -10.87 36.53 -12.13
CA GLY A 22 -12.03 35.83 -12.67
C GLY A 22 -13.11 36.81 -13.10
N ARG A 23 -13.75 36.56 -14.24
CA ARG A 23 -14.94 37.28 -14.70
C ARG A 23 -16.03 36.30 -15.06
N LEU A 24 -17.17 36.43 -14.39
CA LEU A 24 -18.42 35.79 -14.78
C LEU A 24 -19.12 36.67 -15.82
N ASP A 25 -19.45 36.10 -16.97
CA ASP A 25 -20.08 36.82 -18.07
C ASP A 25 -21.55 36.46 -18.25
N ALA A 26 -22.35 37.46 -18.60
CA ALA A 26 -23.79 37.33 -18.84
C ALA A 26 -24.11 36.61 -20.15
N LEU A 27 -23.12 36.18 -20.94
CA LEU A 27 -23.31 35.24 -22.05
C LEU A 27 -23.18 33.77 -21.63
N GLY A 28 -22.79 33.48 -20.38
CA GLY A 28 -22.71 32.11 -19.87
C GLY A 28 -21.32 31.50 -19.96
N PHE A 29 -20.31 32.26 -19.55
CA PHE A 29 -18.97 31.72 -19.36
C PHE A 29 -18.28 32.39 -18.17
N PHE A 30 -17.30 31.70 -17.62
CA PHE A 30 -16.38 32.22 -16.62
C PHE A 30 -14.96 32.21 -17.19
N GLY A 31 -14.33 33.38 -17.25
CA GLY A 31 -12.97 33.54 -17.80
C GLY A 31 -11.96 33.90 -16.72
N LEU A 32 -10.79 33.27 -16.77
CA LEU A 32 -9.61 33.62 -15.98
C LEU A 32 -8.61 34.41 -16.83
N TYR A 33 -8.07 35.51 -16.31
CA TYR A 33 -7.15 36.39 -17.05
C TYR A 33 -6.08 37.00 -16.15
N LEU A 34 -4.94 37.35 -16.74
CA LEU A 34 -3.84 38.07 -16.08
C LEU A 34 -3.91 39.56 -16.42
N ASN A 35 -3.68 40.41 -15.43
CA ASN A 35 -3.57 41.85 -15.67
C ASN A 35 -2.13 42.22 -16.03
N GLY A 36 -1.86 42.34 -17.33
CA GLY A 36 -0.54 42.67 -17.87
C GLY A 36 -0.61 42.93 -19.37
N GLY A 37 -0.96 44.15 -19.76
CA GLY A 37 -0.71 44.75 -21.09
C GLY A 37 -1.36 44.13 -22.34
N GLY A 38 -1.95 42.93 -22.28
CA GLY A 38 -2.44 42.23 -23.48
C GLY A 38 -3.75 41.45 -23.32
N GLY A 39 -4.42 41.49 -22.17
CA GLY A 39 -5.67 40.74 -21.96
C GLY A 39 -5.53 39.23 -22.16
N GLN A 40 -4.37 38.67 -21.81
CA GLN A 40 -4.05 37.26 -22.02
C GLN A 40 -5.02 36.39 -21.21
N ARG A 41 -5.86 35.64 -21.91
CA ARG A 41 -6.77 34.64 -21.33
C ARG A 41 -5.93 33.47 -20.82
N VAL A 42 -6.15 33.10 -19.57
CA VAL A 42 -5.53 31.92 -18.96
C VAL A 42 -6.38 30.71 -19.28
N ASP A 43 -7.67 30.80 -19.00
CA ASP A 43 -8.63 29.72 -19.22
C ASP A 43 -10.05 30.27 -19.34
N VAL A 44 -10.94 29.51 -19.98
CA VAL A 44 -12.35 29.86 -20.15
C VAL A 44 -13.21 28.63 -19.93
N LEU A 45 -14.14 28.75 -19.01
CA LEU A 45 -15.17 27.77 -18.72
C LEU A 45 -16.51 28.23 -19.32
N SER A 46 -17.02 27.53 -20.31
CA SER A 46 -18.37 27.76 -20.86
C SER A 46 -19.44 27.02 -20.06
N PHE A 47 -20.61 27.63 -19.90
CA PHE A 47 -21.78 27.00 -19.28
C PHE A 47 -22.70 26.38 -20.34
N ASP A 48 -23.65 25.57 -19.90
CA ASP A 48 -24.56 24.81 -20.77
C ASP A 48 -25.38 25.74 -21.68
N THR A 49 -25.75 26.92 -21.18
CA THR A 49 -26.53 27.91 -21.94
C THR A 49 -25.70 28.84 -22.82
N PHE A 50 -24.37 28.70 -22.88
CA PHE A 50 -23.49 29.58 -23.66
C PHE A 50 -23.90 29.65 -25.14
N THR A 51 -24.22 28.51 -25.74
CA THR A 51 -24.61 28.41 -27.16
C THR A 51 -26.02 28.93 -27.44
N LEU A 52 -26.84 29.09 -26.40
CA LEU A 52 -28.22 29.55 -26.51
C LEU A 52 -28.32 31.08 -26.57
N ASN A 53 -27.22 31.80 -26.29
CA ASN A 53 -27.17 33.27 -26.25
C ASN A 53 -28.31 33.88 -25.42
N LEU A 54 -28.56 33.31 -24.24
CA LEU A 54 -29.56 33.84 -23.32
C LEU A 54 -29.20 35.27 -22.92
N THR A 55 -30.12 36.20 -23.18
CA THR A 55 -30.00 37.62 -22.82
C THR A 55 -30.98 37.98 -21.71
N GLY A 56 -30.70 39.05 -20.97
CA GLY A 56 -31.58 39.50 -19.89
C GLY A 56 -31.64 38.54 -18.69
N VAL A 57 -30.66 37.65 -18.54
CA VAL A 57 -30.57 36.70 -17.44
C VAL A 57 -29.57 37.17 -16.39
N PHE A 58 -29.88 36.91 -15.12
CA PHE A 58 -28.91 37.03 -14.04
C PHE A 58 -28.13 35.73 -13.92
N ARG A 59 -26.81 35.82 -13.73
CA ARG A 59 -25.97 34.65 -13.44
C ARG A 59 -25.25 34.82 -12.13
N ARG A 60 -25.08 33.70 -11.43
CA ARG A 60 -24.20 33.58 -10.27
C ARG A 60 -23.39 32.30 -10.35
N MET A 61 -22.25 32.29 -9.70
CA MET A 61 -21.41 31.12 -9.54
C MET A 61 -21.07 30.99 -8.06
N THR A 62 -21.29 29.80 -7.50
CA THR A 62 -21.17 29.55 -6.06
C THR A 62 -20.44 28.26 -5.81
N LEU A 63 -19.61 28.25 -4.77
CA LEU A 63 -19.22 27.02 -4.11
C LEU A 63 -20.36 26.65 -3.18
N ASP A 64 -21.11 25.62 -3.52
CA ASP A 64 -22.27 25.21 -2.74
C ASP A 64 -21.85 24.42 -1.50
N ASP A 65 -22.82 24.15 -0.60
CA ASP A 65 -22.58 23.51 0.70
C ASP A 65 -21.93 22.12 0.63
N ASP A 66 -22.01 21.44 -0.52
CA ASP A 66 -21.37 20.15 -0.78
C ASP A 66 -19.95 20.27 -1.33
N GLY A 67 -19.41 21.50 -1.42
CA GLY A 67 -18.07 21.78 -1.94
C GLY A 67 -17.97 21.70 -3.46
N ASN A 68 -19.08 21.58 -4.18
CA ASN A 68 -19.09 21.58 -5.64
C ASN A 68 -19.32 22.99 -6.18
N LEU A 69 -18.54 23.35 -7.18
CA LEU A 69 -18.64 24.66 -7.84
C LEU A 69 -19.72 24.60 -8.91
N ARG A 70 -20.73 25.45 -8.80
CA ARG A 70 -21.87 25.49 -9.72
C ARG A 70 -22.12 26.89 -10.24
N ALA A 71 -22.61 26.97 -11.48
CA ALA A 71 -23.18 28.20 -12.01
C ALA A 71 -24.69 28.05 -12.17
N TYR A 72 -25.38 29.16 -11.96
CA TYR A 72 -26.83 29.25 -12.05
C TYR A 72 -27.24 30.46 -12.88
N TYR A 73 -28.35 30.33 -13.60
CA TYR A 73 -29.01 31.46 -14.26
C TYR A 73 -30.44 31.65 -13.77
N TRP A 74 -30.94 32.87 -13.91
CA TRP A 74 -32.30 33.26 -13.59
C TRP A 74 -32.89 34.10 -14.73
N THR A 75 -34.04 33.66 -15.26
CA THR A 75 -34.82 34.38 -16.26
C THR A 75 -35.98 35.13 -15.60
N THR A 76 -36.13 36.41 -15.90
CA THR A 76 -37.30 37.19 -15.44
C THR A 76 -38.51 36.85 -16.32
N GLY A 77 -39.48 36.09 -15.80
CA GLY A 77 -40.77 35.88 -16.47
C GLY A 77 -41.34 34.47 -16.40
N ASP A 78 -40.48 33.45 -16.43
CA ASP A 78 -40.91 32.04 -16.58
C ASP A 78 -40.73 31.18 -15.32
N SER A 79 -39.85 31.57 -14.40
CA SER A 79 -39.63 30.84 -13.15
C SER A 79 -39.27 31.77 -11.99
N SER A 80 -39.69 31.38 -10.78
CA SER A 80 -39.26 31.98 -9.51
C SER A 80 -38.14 31.16 -8.87
N ALA A 81 -37.27 30.53 -9.67
CA ALA A 81 -36.19 29.67 -9.20
C ALA A 81 -34.91 29.80 -10.03
N TRP A 82 -33.76 29.64 -9.37
CA TRP A 82 -32.45 29.54 -10.02
C TRP A 82 -32.33 28.19 -10.73
N THR A 83 -31.91 28.22 -12.00
CA THR A 83 -31.67 27.02 -12.80
C THR A 83 -30.18 26.73 -12.89
N SER A 84 -29.78 25.48 -12.73
CA SER A 84 -28.38 25.04 -12.90
C SER A 84 -27.93 25.25 -14.35
N ASP A 85 -26.79 25.91 -14.53
CA ASP A 85 -26.16 26.21 -15.83
C ASP A 85 -24.84 25.46 -16.01
N TYR A 86 -24.20 25.07 -14.91
CA TYR A 86 -22.93 24.36 -14.90
C TYR A 86 -22.69 23.68 -13.55
N LYS A 87 -21.98 22.55 -13.57
CA LYS A 87 -21.46 21.86 -12.38
C LYS A 87 -20.04 21.41 -12.66
N ALA A 88 -19.11 21.70 -11.75
CA ALA A 88 -17.73 21.25 -11.88
C ALA A 88 -17.60 19.73 -11.73
N ILE A 89 -18.40 19.15 -10.83
CA ILE A 89 -18.51 17.70 -10.66
C ILE A 89 -19.95 17.30 -11.00
N ALA A 90 -20.18 16.73 -12.17
CA ALA A 90 -21.50 16.33 -12.64
C ALA A 90 -21.94 14.99 -12.06
N GLU A 91 -21.00 14.06 -11.93
CA GLU A 91 -21.25 12.73 -11.38
C GLU A 91 -20.18 12.30 -10.38
N ARG A 92 -20.54 11.34 -9.52
CA ARG A 92 -19.63 10.88 -8.45
C ARG A 92 -18.34 10.25 -8.99
N CYS A 93 -18.34 9.64 -10.19
CA CYS A 93 -17.14 9.04 -10.78
C CYS A 93 -16.09 10.05 -11.23
N GLU A 94 -16.43 11.35 -11.32
CA GLU A 94 -15.46 12.42 -11.58
C GLU A 94 -14.62 12.75 -10.33
N LEU A 95 -15.04 12.27 -9.15
CA LEU A 95 -14.24 12.41 -7.92
C LEU A 95 -13.05 11.43 -7.94
N PRO A 96 -11.81 11.91 -7.69
CA PRO A 96 -10.60 11.09 -7.74
C PRO A 96 -10.58 9.87 -6.79
N THR A 97 -11.40 9.88 -5.73
CA THR A 97 -11.38 8.87 -4.65
C THR A 97 -12.75 8.23 -4.39
N SER A 98 -13.70 8.33 -5.31
CA SER A 98 -15.08 7.82 -5.09
C SER A 98 -15.19 6.31 -4.86
N CYS A 99 -14.24 5.51 -5.37
CA CYS A 99 -14.17 4.06 -5.17
C CYS A 99 -12.93 3.56 -4.42
N GLY A 100 -12.07 4.48 -3.96
CA GLY A 100 -10.82 4.16 -3.26
C GLY A 100 -9.76 3.46 -4.14
N ALA A 101 -8.68 3.02 -3.50
CA ALA A 101 -7.48 2.44 -4.13
C ALA A 101 -7.80 1.30 -5.11
N TYR A 102 -7.41 1.50 -6.37
CA TYR A 102 -7.65 0.62 -7.52
C TYR A 102 -9.14 0.21 -7.69
N GLY A 103 -10.06 1.09 -7.30
CA GLY A 103 -11.50 0.94 -7.53
C GLY A 103 -11.91 1.48 -8.90
N LEU A 104 -12.67 0.71 -9.67
CA LEU A 104 -13.28 1.11 -10.93
C LEU A 104 -14.72 1.61 -10.68
N CYS A 105 -14.95 2.89 -10.96
CA CYS A 105 -16.26 3.54 -10.90
C CYS A 105 -16.99 3.42 -12.23
N VAL A 106 -18.22 2.92 -12.20
CA VAL A 106 -19.12 2.84 -13.35
C VAL A 106 -20.04 4.07 -13.36
N PRO A 107 -19.98 4.93 -14.39
CA PRO A 107 -20.84 6.11 -14.55
C PRO A 107 -22.34 5.81 -14.43
N GLY A 108 -23.12 6.84 -14.09
CA GLY A 108 -24.57 6.72 -13.88
C GLY A 108 -24.94 6.38 -12.43
N ASN A 109 -24.81 5.12 -12.01
CA ASN A 109 -25.14 4.72 -10.63
C ASN A 109 -23.94 4.72 -9.67
N ALA A 110 -22.75 5.12 -10.16
CA ALA A 110 -21.51 5.22 -9.42
C ALA A 110 -21.17 3.94 -8.64
N GLN A 111 -21.42 2.78 -9.25
CA GLN A 111 -21.07 1.49 -8.67
C GLN A 111 -19.57 1.28 -8.75
N CYS A 112 -18.99 0.80 -7.65
CA CYS A 112 -17.58 0.51 -7.53
C CYS A 112 -17.30 -0.98 -7.68
N GLN A 113 -16.27 -1.31 -8.44
CA GLN A 113 -15.77 -2.67 -8.63
C GLN A 113 -14.25 -2.69 -8.44
N CYS A 114 -13.69 -3.77 -7.91
CA CYS A 114 -12.25 -3.88 -7.81
C CYS A 114 -11.62 -4.22 -9.16
N LEU A 115 -10.52 -3.53 -9.49
CA LEU A 115 -9.86 -3.67 -10.78
C LEU A 115 -9.35 -5.09 -11.06
N ASP A 116 -8.96 -5.83 -10.02
CA ASP A 116 -8.48 -7.22 -10.11
C ASP A 116 -9.62 -8.26 -10.08
N SER A 117 -10.84 -7.87 -9.73
CA SER A 117 -11.99 -8.76 -9.68
C SER A 117 -12.48 -9.12 -11.09
N ASN A 118 -12.68 -10.40 -11.38
CA ASN A 118 -13.21 -10.85 -12.67
C ASN A 118 -14.75 -10.77 -12.71
N GLY A 119 -15.33 -9.67 -12.20
CA GLY A 119 -16.78 -9.46 -12.13
C GLY A 119 -17.49 -10.13 -10.94
N THR A 120 -16.76 -10.77 -10.02
CA THR A 120 -17.26 -11.29 -8.74
C THR A 120 -16.77 -10.34 -7.65
N SER A 121 -17.63 -9.40 -7.25
CA SER A 121 -17.22 -8.21 -6.49
C SER A 121 -16.81 -8.52 -5.04
N PRO A 122 -15.58 -8.21 -4.60
CA PRO A 122 -15.40 -7.59 -3.31
C PRO A 122 -15.83 -6.13 -3.43
N ALA A 123 -16.76 -5.69 -2.58
CA ALA A 123 -17.02 -4.26 -2.43
C ALA A 123 -15.72 -3.55 -1.96
N PRO A 124 -15.50 -2.28 -2.32
CA PRO A 124 -14.41 -1.50 -1.75
C PRO A 124 -14.38 -1.57 -0.21
N PRO A 125 -13.21 -1.48 0.44
CA PRO A 125 -11.91 -1.17 -0.14
C PRO A 125 -11.27 -2.36 -0.87
N CYS A 126 -10.77 -2.11 -2.09
CA CYS A 126 -10.16 -3.14 -2.93
C CYS A 126 -8.74 -3.48 -2.47
N HIS A 127 -7.96 -2.45 -2.14
CA HIS A 127 -6.62 -2.59 -1.60
C HIS A 127 -6.37 -1.54 -0.53
N GLY A 128 -5.41 -1.80 0.37
CA GLY A 128 -4.93 -0.79 1.31
C GLY A 128 -4.09 0.26 0.61
N GLU A 129 -4.05 1.46 1.18
CA GLU A 129 -3.14 2.52 0.73
C GLU A 129 -1.68 2.06 0.95
N ASP A 130 -0.88 2.00 -0.11
CA ASP A 130 0.53 1.67 -0.02
C ASP A 130 1.35 2.70 -0.80
N THR A 131 2.19 3.44 -0.09
CA THR A 131 2.99 4.54 -0.64
C THR A 131 4.41 4.12 -1.00
N SER A 132 4.80 2.85 -0.78
CA SER A 132 6.18 2.42 -0.94
C SER A 132 6.51 1.90 -2.35
N ASP A 133 7.78 2.00 -2.74
CA ASP A 133 8.24 1.73 -4.10
C ASP A 133 8.05 0.26 -4.53
N LEU A 134 7.66 0.06 -5.79
CA LEU A 134 7.26 -1.25 -6.32
C LEU A 134 8.45 -2.16 -6.69
N CYS A 135 9.68 -1.67 -6.56
CA CYS A 135 10.89 -2.46 -6.77
C CYS A 135 11.43 -3.14 -5.49
N SER A 136 10.73 -2.98 -4.36
CA SER A 136 11.11 -3.63 -3.10
C SER A 136 10.86 -5.14 -3.20
N THR A 137 11.93 -5.91 -3.38
CA THR A 137 11.89 -7.38 -3.45
C THR A 137 11.66 -7.99 -2.07
N GLY A 138 10.60 -8.77 -1.91
CA GLY A 138 10.47 -9.69 -0.77
C GLY A 138 11.43 -10.86 -0.94
N SER A 139 12.50 -10.91 -0.14
CA SER A 139 13.45 -12.02 -0.18
C SER A 139 12.87 -13.23 0.55
N SER A 140 12.34 -14.19 -0.22
CA SER A 140 12.14 -15.55 0.27
C SER A 140 12.61 -16.53 -0.80
N ASN A 141 13.75 -17.18 -0.53
CA ASN A 141 14.29 -18.34 -1.26
C ASN A 141 14.76 -18.08 -2.71
N GLY A 142 15.71 -17.16 -2.90
CA GLY A 142 16.55 -17.10 -4.12
C GLY A 142 15.88 -16.70 -5.43
N SER A 143 14.54 -16.61 -5.45
CA SER A 143 13.75 -16.01 -6.52
C SER A 143 13.57 -14.52 -6.27
N ARG A 144 13.97 -13.68 -7.23
CA ARG A 144 13.76 -12.23 -7.20
C ARG A 144 12.31 -11.93 -7.58
N GLN A 145 11.35 -12.31 -6.73
CA GLN A 145 9.93 -12.10 -7.01
C GLN A 145 9.59 -10.62 -6.82
N LEU A 146 8.98 -10.01 -7.84
CA LEU A 146 8.43 -8.65 -7.74
C LEU A 146 7.30 -8.65 -6.68
N GLY A 147 7.30 -7.62 -5.82
CA GLY A 147 6.32 -7.46 -4.74
C GLY A 147 4.92 -7.01 -5.20
N PHE A 148 4.64 -7.09 -6.51
CA PHE A 148 3.39 -6.64 -7.10
C PHE A 148 2.88 -7.64 -8.16
N ASP A 149 1.56 -7.62 -8.35
CA ASP A 149 0.86 -8.21 -9.47
C ASP A 149 0.58 -7.15 -10.54
N VAL A 150 0.48 -7.60 -11.78
CA VAL A 150 0.15 -6.74 -12.93
C VAL A 150 -1.28 -7.01 -13.33
N VAL A 151 -2.08 -5.95 -13.39
CA VAL A 151 -3.47 -5.99 -13.86
C VAL A 151 -3.57 -5.17 -15.14
N ARG A 152 -4.13 -5.80 -16.18
CA ARG A 152 -4.44 -5.14 -17.45
C ARG A 152 -5.94 -5.08 -17.62
N ARG A 153 -6.45 -3.90 -18.01
CA ARG A 153 -7.88 -3.67 -18.26
C ARG A 153 -8.08 -2.84 -19.51
N THR A 154 -9.17 -3.12 -20.20
CA THR A 154 -9.72 -2.24 -21.23
C THR A 154 -10.81 -1.38 -20.62
N ARG A 155 -11.28 -0.38 -21.36
CA ARG A 155 -12.42 0.46 -20.96
C ARG A 155 -12.18 1.20 -19.65
N VAL A 156 -10.98 1.76 -19.47
CA VAL A 156 -10.57 2.40 -18.22
C VAL A 156 -9.80 3.71 -18.45
N SER A 157 -10.04 4.69 -17.58
CA SER A 157 -9.31 5.97 -17.49
C SER A 157 -9.27 6.44 -16.02
N VAL A 158 -8.76 7.65 -15.78
CA VAL A 158 -8.96 8.43 -14.54
C VAL A 158 -9.70 9.73 -14.86
N ALA A 159 -10.29 10.35 -13.84
CA ALA A 159 -10.98 11.64 -13.95
C ALA A 159 -10.03 12.85 -14.07
N TYR A 160 -8.78 12.70 -13.63
CA TYR A 160 -7.75 13.76 -13.61
C TYR A 160 -6.70 13.56 -14.71
N LYS A 161 -7.06 12.94 -15.85
CA LYS A 161 -6.09 12.53 -16.88
C LYS A 161 -5.34 13.72 -17.50
N GLU A 162 -5.96 14.89 -17.50
CA GLU A 162 -5.42 16.15 -18.01
C GLU A 162 -4.23 16.66 -17.17
N GLU A 163 -4.19 16.29 -15.89
CA GLU A 163 -3.13 16.64 -14.95
C GLU A 163 -1.96 15.65 -14.98
N LEU A 164 -2.11 14.53 -15.70
CA LEU A 164 -1.09 13.50 -15.77
C LEU A 164 -0.01 13.82 -16.80
N PRO A 165 1.26 13.49 -16.51
CA PRO A 165 2.31 13.48 -17.51
C PRO A 165 1.93 12.55 -18.66
N PHE A 166 1.95 13.08 -19.89
CA PHE A 166 1.60 12.32 -21.09
C PHE A 166 2.75 12.22 -22.09
N ARG A 167 2.69 11.19 -22.92
CA ARG A 167 3.51 10.99 -24.11
C ARG A 167 2.59 10.81 -25.31
N THR A 168 3.01 11.28 -26.46
CA THR A 168 2.29 11.12 -27.73
C THR A 168 2.99 10.13 -28.64
N ASN A 169 2.30 9.63 -29.67
CA ASN A 169 2.86 8.76 -30.71
C ASN A 169 3.59 7.53 -30.13
N THR A 170 2.95 6.90 -29.15
CA THR A 170 3.44 5.70 -28.47
C THR A 170 2.54 4.54 -28.85
N THR A 171 3.07 3.31 -28.86
CA THR A 171 2.25 2.09 -29.01
C THR A 171 1.72 1.65 -27.65
N THR A 172 0.67 0.82 -27.61
CA THR A 172 0.19 0.21 -26.36
C THR A 172 1.34 -0.42 -25.57
N ASP A 173 2.14 -1.26 -26.23
CA ASP A 173 3.28 -1.96 -25.61
C ASP A 173 4.35 -0.99 -25.12
N GLY A 174 4.62 0.08 -25.88
CA GLY A 174 5.56 1.12 -25.46
C GLY A 174 5.09 1.86 -24.21
N CYS A 175 3.78 2.11 -24.09
CA CYS A 175 3.19 2.73 -22.91
C CYS A 175 3.30 1.83 -21.68
N GLU A 176 2.97 0.53 -21.83
CA GLU A 176 3.14 -0.44 -20.75
C GLU A 176 4.60 -0.56 -20.31
N LEU A 177 5.53 -0.69 -21.27
CA LEU A 177 6.95 -0.87 -20.99
C LEU A 177 7.55 0.32 -20.25
N ALA A 178 7.11 1.54 -20.59
CA ALA A 178 7.52 2.76 -19.90
C ALA A 178 7.16 2.75 -18.41
N CYS A 179 6.03 2.15 -18.04
CA CYS A 179 5.67 1.97 -16.65
C CYS A 179 6.33 0.75 -16.03
N ALA A 180 6.36 -0.39 -16.73
CA ALA A 180 6.88 -1.65 -16.23
C ALA A 180 8.31 -1.52 -15.67
N GLY A 181 9.19 -0.82 -16.41
CA GLY A 181 10.58 -0.58 -16.01
C GLY A 181 10.78 0.51 -14.94
N ASN A 182 9.74 1.25 -14.56
CA ASN A 182 9.83 2.34 -13.60
C ASN A 182 9.28 1.94 -12.22
N CYS A 183 10.11 2.01 -11.18
CA CYS A 183 9.79 1.63 -9.81
C CYS A 183 8.73 2.52 -9.12
N THR A 184 8.62 3.78 -9.53
CA THR A 184 7.63 4.72 -9.00
C THR A 184 6.33 4.67 -9.79
N CYS A 185 6.37 4.22 -11.06
CA CYS A 185 5.17 4.10 -11.88
C CYS A 185 4.26 2.98 -11.35
N ARG A 186 3.04 3.37 -11.00
CA ARG A 186 1.97 2.50 -10.49
C ARG A 186 0.96 2.13 -11.56
N GLY A 187 0.81 2.93 -12.61
CA GLY A 187 -0.03 2.59 -13.74
C GLY A 187 0.27 3.38 -15.00
N ALA A 188 -0.25 2.90 -16.12
CA ALA A 188 -0.22 3.56 -17.41
C ALA A 188 -1.59 3.44 -18.07
N LEU A 189 -2.04 4.53 -18.69
CA LEU A 189 -3.27 4.59 -19.48
C LEU A 189 -2.93 4.94 -20.91
N TYR A 190 -3.37 4.12 -21.86
CA TYR A 190 -3.17 4.33 -23.28
C TYR A 190 -4.50 4.56 -23.97
N ASN A 191 -4.58 5.61 -24.78
CA ASN A 191 -5.72 5.90 -25.63
C ASN A 191 -5.39 5.49 -27.06
N GLY A 192 -5.93 4.36 -27.50
CA GLY A 192 -5.68 3.82 -28.84
C GLY A 192 -6.29 4.62 -30.00
N ALA A 193 -7.21 5.55 -29.72
CA ALA A 193 -7.74 6.45 -30.74
C ALA A 193 -6.80 7.63 -31.04
N SER A 194 -6.12 8.14 -30.01
CA SER A 194 -5.27 9.34 -30.12
C SER A 194 -3.76 9.05 -30.03
N GLY A 195 -3.36 7.86 -29.58
CA GLY A 195 -1.97 7.48 -29.36
C GLY A 195 -1.33 8.11 -28.12
N TYR A 196 -2.13 8.70 -27.23
CA TYR A 196 -1.66 9.28 -25.97
C TYR A 196 -1.43 8.19 -24.92
N CYS A 197 -0.32 8.33 -24.19
CA CYS A 197 0.06 7.48 -23.08
C CYS A 197 0.26 8.33 -21.83
N TYR A 198 -0.51 8.09 -20.79
CA TYR A 198 -0.44 8.77 -19.49
C TYR A 198 0.21 7.83 -18.48
N LEU A 199 1.17 8.34 -17.71
CA LEU A 199 1.83 7.58 -16.65
C LEU A 199 1.38 8.08 -15.28
N ILE A 200 1.11 7.15 -14.37
CA ILE A 200 0.69 7.43 -13.01
C ILE A 200 1.80 6.95 -12.07
N ASP A 201 2.45 7.87 -11.38
CA ASP A 201 3.57 7.63 -10.46
C ASP A 201 3.20 7.82 -8.97
N PHE A 202 1.93 8.04 -8.68
CA PHE A 202 1.35 8.14 -7.34
C PHE A 202 0.27 7.07 -7.13
N PRO A 203 -0.15 6.78 -5.88
CA PRO A 203 -1.19 5.79 -5.58
C PRO A 203 -2.43 5.94 -6.46
N VAL A 204 -2.80 4.86 -7.14
CA VAL A 204 -3.98 4.84 -8.01
C VAL A 204 -5.21 4.65 -7.13
N GLU A 205 -6.00 5.71 -7.01
CA GLU A 205 -7.29 5.69 -6.34
C GLU A 205 -8.38 5.23 -7.30
N THR A 206 -9.32 6.10 -7.65
CA THR A 206 -10.44 5.76 -8.51
C THR A 206 -10.08 5.81 -9.98
N LEU A 207 -10.45 4.73 -10.66
CA LEU A 207 -10.49 4.60 -12.10
C LEU A 207 -11.93 4.77 -12.58
N VAL A 208 -12.11 5.24 -13.81
CA VAL A 208 -13.43 5.50 -14.41
C VAL A 208 -13.61 4.56 -15.59
N TYR A 209 -14.74 3.86 -15.62
CA TYR A 209 -15.12 3.02 -16.74
C TYR A 209 -15.36 3.88 -17.99
N GLN A 210 -14.88 3.40 -19.14
CA GLN A 210 -15.00 4.07 -20.44
C GLN A 210 -15.80 3.21 -21.42
N ALA A 211 -16.65 3.85 -22.22
CA ALA A 211 -17.38 3.15 -23.27
C ALA A 211 -16.51 2.75 -24.47
N ASP A 212 -15.32 3.34 -24.62
CA ASP A 212 -14.35 2.99 -25.67
C ASP A 212 -13.39 1.90 -25.17
N ASP A 213 -13.33 0.76 -25.86
CA ASP A 213 -12.41 -0.34 -25.53
C ASP A 213 -10.97 -0.09 -25.95
N ARG A 214 -10.72 0.94 -26.75
CA ARG A 214 -9.37 1.40 -27.09
C ARG A 214 -8.71 2.15 -25.94
N MET A 215 -9.41 2.38 -24.84
CA MET A 215 -8.87 2.90 -23.59
C MET A 215 -8.28 1.74 -22.79
N LEU A 216 -6.96 1.61 -22.79
CA LEU A 216 -6.22 0.49 -22.22
C LEU A 216 -5.48 0.94 -20.96
N GLY A 217 -5.46 0.11 -19.93
CA GLY A 217 -4.81 0.38 -18.67
C GLY A 217 -3.91 -0.77 -18.23
N TYR A 218 -2.72 -0.43 -17.76
CA TYR A 218 -1.74 -1.30 -17.13
C TYR A 218 -1.50 -0.80 -15.71
N PHE A 219 -1.63 -1.67 -14.71
CA PHE A 219 -1.50 -1.28 -13.30
C PHE A 219 -0.67 -2.28 -12.54
N LYS A 220 0.15 -1.75 -11.62
CA LYS A 220 0.90 -2.54 -10.65
C LYS A 220 0.21 -2.44 -9.31
N ILE A 221 -0.22 -3.58 -8.78
CA ILE A 221 -0.92 -3.69 -7.50
C ILE A 221 -0.04 -4.51 -6.57
N ARG A 222 0.24 -4.02 -5.37
CA ARG A 222 1.07 -4.80 -4.44
C ARG A 222 0.38 -6.06 -3.98
N LYS A 223 1.18 -7.12 -3.81
CA LYS A 223 0.71 -8.33 -3.16
C LYS A 223 0.42 -8.01 -1.71
N ALA A 224 -0.79 -8.31 -1.25
CA ALA A 224 -1.06 -8.33 0.17
C ALA A 224 -0.01 -9.24 0.83
N ALA A 225 0.73 -8.72 1.80
CA ALA A 225 1.64 -9.55 2.59
C ALA A 225 0.80 -10.70 3.12
N THR A 226 1.14 -11.94 2.74
CA THR A 226 0.53 -13.10 3.35
C THR A 226 0.79 -12.94 4.84
N ALA A 227 -0.27 -12.64 5.60
CA ALA A 227 -0.21 -12.74 7.05
C ALA A 227 0.40 -14.12 7.29
N ARG A 228 1.59 -14.17 7.90
CA ARG A 228 2.23 -15.45 8.25
C ARG A 228 1.10 -16.24 8.88
N ARG A 229 0.68 -17.34 8.25
CA ARG A 229 -0.37 -18.20 8.80
C ARG A 229 0.10 -18.51 10.20
N GLY A 230 -0.51 -17.86 11.20
CA GLY A 230 -0.33 -18.23 12.58
C GLY A 230 -0.59 -19.72 12.61
N MET A 231 0.31 -20.46 13.24
CA MET A 231 0.17 -21.90 13.39
C MET A 231 -1.26 -22.17 13.85
N SER A 232 -1.98 -23.07 13.18
CA SER A 232 -3.39 -23.30 13.52
C SER A 232 -3.51 -23.55 15.03
N PRO A 233 -4.60 -23.14 15.69
CA PRO A 233 -4.74 -23.30 17.13
C PRO A 233 -4.43 -24.73 17.59
N GLY A 234 -4.79 -25.73 16.79
CA GLY A 234 -4.49 -27.14 17.04
C GLY A 234 -2.99 -27.48 17.05
N VAL A 235 -2.18 -26.92 16.16
CA VAL A 235 -0.74 -27.19 16.12
C VAL A 235 0.01 -26.43 17.22
N THR A 236 -0.48 -25.25 17.61
CA THR A 236 0.04 -24.52 18.78
C THR A 236 -0.20 -25.31 20.07
N VAL A 237 -1.42 -25.86 20.24
CA VAL A 237 -1.73 -26.71 21.40
C VAL A 237 -0.89 -27.99 21.40
N ALA A 238 -0.74 -28.64 20.23
CA ALA A 238 0.06 -29.86 20.11
C ALA A 238 1.54 -29.63 20.44
N THR A 239 2.12 -28.51 19.97
CA THR A 239 3.53 -28.17 20.25
C THR A 239 3.76 -27.85 21.72
N VAL A 240 2.87 -27.08 22.36
CA VAL A 240 2.95 -26.80 23.81
C VAL A 240 2.79 -28.10 24.63
N ALA A 241 1.84 -28.97 24.27
CA ALA A 241 1.67 -30.25 24.95
C ALA A 241 2.92 -31.14 24.83
N LEU A 242 3.55 -31.18 23.65
CA LEU A 242 4.76 -31.97 23.44
C LEU A 242 5.93 -31.47 24.30
N LEU A 243 6.11 -30.14 24.40
CA LEU A 243 7.15 -29.53 25.23
C LEU A 243 6.95 -29.81 26.73
N LEU A 244 5.69 -29.79 27.21
CA LEU A 244 5.37 -30.12 28.59
C LEU A 244 5.67 -31.59 28.92
N VAL A 245 5.37 -32.50 28.00
CA VAL A 245 5.70 -33.93 28.17
C VAL A 245 7.21 -34.13 28.22
N LEU A 246 7.97 -33.50 27.32
CA LEU A 246 9.43 -33.60 27.31
C LEU A 246 10.06 -33.03 28.60
N ALA A 247 9.56 -31.89 29.09
CA ALA A 247 10.01 -31.31 30.34
C ALA A 247 9.70 -32.23 31.55
N GLY A 248 8.52 -32.86 31.56
CA GLY A 248 8.14 -33.82 32.59
C GLY A 248 9.05 -35.05 32.60
N LEU A 249 9.39 -35.60 31.43
CA LEU A 249 10.31 -36.73 31.30
C LEU A 249 11.73 -36.37 31.76
N ALA A 250 12.21 -35.17 31.42
CA ALA A 250 13.52 -34.70 31.88
C ALA A 250 13.57 -34.54 33.41
N ALA A 251 12.52 -33.96 34.02
CA ALA A 251 12.41 -33.81 35.46
C ALA A 251 12.34 -35.17 36.19
N ALA A 252 11.57 -36.12 35.65
CA ALA A 252 11.48 -37.48 36.19
C ALA A 252 12.82 -38.21 36.10
N GLY A 253 13.54 -38.07 34.98
CA GLY A 253 14.89 -38.62 34.79
C GLY A 253 15.90 -38.04 35.79
N ALA A 254 15.89 -36.72 35.98
CA ALA A 254 16.75 -36.04 36.96
C ALA A 254 16.43 -36.48 38.39
N TYR A 255 15.15 -36.60 38.74
CA TYR A 255 14.71 -37.08 40.06
C TYR A 255 15.12 -38.54 40.32
N TRP A 256 14.97 -39.41 39.32
CA TRP A 256 15.41 -40.80 39.42
C TRP A 256 16.93 -40.89 39.58
N GLY A 257 17.68 -40.12 38.78
CA GLY A 257 19.13 -39.99 38.90
C GLY A 257 19.56 -39.54 40.29
N TYR A 258 18.90 -38.51 40.83
CA TYR A 258 19.12 -38.02 42.19
C TYR A 258 18.85 -39.09 43.25
N ARG A 259 17.72 -39.79 43.17
CA ARG A 259 17.38 -40.88 44.11
C ARG A 259 18.37 -42.05 44.05
N VAL A 260 18.84 -42.42 42.87
CA VAL A 260 19.85 -43.48 42.72
C VAL A 260 21.20 -43.03 43.27
N TRP A 261 21.58 -41.77 43.03
CA TRP A 261 22.80 -41.19 43.59
C TRP A 261 22.76 -41.16 45.13
N GLU A 262 21.64 -40.77 45.72
CA GLU A 262 21.44 -40.70 47.18
C GLU A 262 21.48 -42.10 47.82
N ARG A 263 20.85 -43.11 47.19
CA ARG A 263 20.97 -44.52 47.59
C ARG A 263 22.41 -45.05 47.50
N ARG A 264 23.16 -44.69 46.45
CA ARG A 264 24.58 -45.06 46.30
C ARG A 264 25.45 -44.37 47.36
N LYS A 265 25.16 -43.13 47.72
CA LYS A 265 25.84 -42.39 48.79
C LYS A 265 25.61 -43.07 50.15
N ARG A 266 24.38 -43.48 50.47
CA ARG A 266 24.08 -44.23 51.70
C ARG A 266 24.80 -45.57 51.77
N LYS A 267 24.95 -46.28 50.64
CA LYS A 267 25.76 -47.52 50.57
C LYS A 267 27.27 -47.27 50.72
N ARG A 268 27.79 -46.13 50.25
CA ARG A 268 29.21 -45.74 50.48
C ARG A 268 29.47 -45.33 51.93
N ALA A 269 28.53 -44.61 52.56
CA ALA A 269 28.63 -44.26 53.98
C ALA A 269 28.53 -45.48 54.92
N GLY A 270 27.84 -46.55 54.51
CA GLY A 270 27.84 -47.84 55.24
C GLY A 270 29.10 -48.68 55.05
N MET A 271 29.98 -48.33 54.12
CA MET A 271 31.26 -49.03 53.87
C MET A 271 32.44 -48.40 54.61
N GLU A 272 32.29 -47.14 55.10
CA GLU A 272 33.30 -46.46 55.93
C GLU A 272 33.26 -46.85 57.41
N GLN A 273 32.43 -47.82 57.80
CA GLN A 273 32.47 -48.41 59.15
C GLN A 273 33.24 -49.74 59.22
N GLU A 274 33.80 -50.22 58.11
CA GLU A 274 34.64 -51.45 58.06
C GLU A 274 36.05 -51.26 57.45
N LEU A 275 36.57 -50.03 57.36
CA LEU A 275 38.00 -49.82 57.14
C LEU A 275 38.63 -49.15 58.35
N VAL A 276 38.99 -49.98 59.33
CA VAL A 276 39.99 -49.64 60.36
C VAL A 276 41.36 -49.57 59.67
N PRO A 277 42.06 -48.41 59.64
CA PRO A 277 43.46 -48.37 59.28
C PRO A 277 44.27 -48.74 60.52
N GLY A 278 44.81 -49.96 60.54
CA GLY A 278 45.75 -50.41 61.56
C GLY A 278 47.02 -49.54 61.53
N SER A 279 47.35 -48.97 62.69
CA SER A 279 48.59 -48.23 62.92
C SER A 279 49.74 -49.22 63.14
N TYR A 280 50.76 -49.17 62.27
CA TYR A 280 51.96 -50.01 62.35
C TYR A 280 53.22 -49.15 62.39
N ARG A 281 53.63 -48.74 63.60
CA ARG A 281 54.99 -48.46 64.13
C ARG A 281 54.82 -48.40 65.65
N ASP A 282 55.52 -49.12 66.52
CA ASP A 282 56.95 -49.38 66.59
C ASP A 282 57.26 -50.80 67.10
N LEU A 283 58.22 -51.45 66.42
CA LEU A 283 59.00 -52.55 66.99
C LEU A 283 60.27 -51.96 67.60
N LYS A 284 60.45 -52.14 68.92
CA LYS A 284 61.79 -52.19 69.52
C LYS A 284 61.79 -53.17 70.68
N SER A 285 62.35 -54.36 70.46
CA SER A 285 63.45 -54.87 71.28
C SER A 285 63.86 -56.29 70.90
N MET A 286 65.15 -56.39 70.54
CA MET A 286 66.10 -57.47 70.90
C MET A 286 65.93 -58.82 70.19
N ALA A 287 66.96 -59.55 69.76
CA ALA A 287 68.42 -59.45 69.84
C ALA A 287 68.99 -60.25 68.62
N SER A 288 70.17 -59.89 68.09
CA SER A 288 71.43 -60.67 68.24
C SER A 288 71.27 -62.19 68.02
N SER A 289 71.95 -62.90 67.12
CA SER A 289 73.34 -62.80 66.70
C SER A 289 73.57 -63.69 65.47
N ASN A 290 74.35 -63.17 64.52
CA ASN A 290 75.34 -63.80 63.64
C ASN A 290 75.32 -65.32 63.39
N ASN A 291 75.40 -65.70 62.10
CA ASN A 291 76.66 -66.09 61.41
C ASN A 291 76.29 -66.57 59.99
N SER A 292 76.84 -66.00 58.91
CA SER A 292 78.13 -66.36 58.29
C SER A 292 78.11 -67.83 57.80
N PHE A 293 78.30 -68.21 56.55
CA PHE A 293 78.91 -67.58 55.38
C PHE A 293 78.44 -68.35 54.12
N LYS A 294 78.63 -67.75 52.95
CA LYS A 294 78.30 -68.25 51.60
C LYS A 294 79.34 -69.26 51.12
N ALA A 295 78.90 -70.39 50.58
CA ALA A 295 79.32 -71.03 49.31
C ALA A 295 78.81 -72.49 49.28
#